data_AF-A0A1G1XP05-F1
#
_entry.id   AF-A0A1G1XP05-F1
#
_cell.length_a   1.000
_cell.length_b   1.000
_cell.length_c   1.000
_cell.angle_alpha   90.00
_cell.angle_beta   90.00
_cell.angle_gamma   90.00
#
_symmetry.space_group_name_H-M   'P 1'
#
loop_
_entity.id
_entity.type
_entity.pdbx_description
1 polymer ?
#
loop_
_entity_poly.entity_id
_entity_poly.type
_entity_poly.pdbx_seq_one_letter_code
_entity_poly.pdbx_strand_id
1 'polypeptide(L)'
;MPRPRLCRRIKIKPTITYFKPRGVCLNDLDIVSLSLEEIEALRLRNIEELEQEAAAKKMNTSQSTYQRILSSAYKKITEALVQGKAIEIINNK
;
A
#
# COMPACT_ATOMS: atom_id res chain seq x y z
N MET A 1 -9.00 0.44 -24.12
CA MET A 1 -7.60 -0.01 -23.94
C MET A 1 -7.16 0.31 -22.52
N PRO A 2 -6.58 -0.62 -21.75
CA PRO A 2 -6.03 -0.31 -20.44
C PRO A 2 -4.83 0.63 -20.64
N ARG A 3 -4.90 1.82 -20.04
CA ARG A 3 -3.80 2.80 -20.09
C ARG A 3 -2.55 2.16 -19.46
N PRO A 4 -1.38 2.18 -20.13
CA PRO A 4 -0.15 1.68 -19.54
C PRO A 4 0.05 2.29 -18.15
N ARG A 5 0.29 1.46 -17.15
CA ARG A 5 0.57 1.95 -15.79
C ARG A 5 1.90 2.70 -15.87
N LEU A 6 1.87 4.01 -15.64
CA LEU A 6 3.09 4.81 -15.55
C LEU A 6 3.99 4.18 -14.48
N CYS A 7 5.28 4.00 -14.77
CA CYS A 7 6.27 3.58 -13.78
C CYS A 7 6.34 4.65 -12.67
N ARG A 8 5.72 4.37 -11.52
CA ARG A 8 5.68 5.29 -10.37
C ARG A 8 7.01 5.23 -9.62
N ARG A 9 7.42 6.35 -9.02
CA ARG A 9 8.63 6.39 -8.18
C ARG A 9 8.32 5.84 -6.80
N ILE A 10 8.88 4.68 -6.50
CA ILE A 10 8.80 4.01 -5.19
C ILE A 10 10.19 4.06 -4.57
N LYS A 11 10.31 4.65 -3.37
CA LYS A 11 11.58 4.72 -2.63
C LYS A 11 11.67 3.70 -1.51
N ILE A 12 10.53 3.21 -1.01
CA ILE A 12 10.53 2.19 0.02
C ILE A 12 10.98 0.83 -0.53
N LYS A 13 11.85 0.17 0.23
CA LYS A 13 12.21 -1.24 0.04
C LYS A 13 11.94 -1.98 1.35
N PRO A 14 10.74 -2.55 1.54
CA PRO A 14 10.39 -3.20 2.80
C PRO A 14 11.22 -4.46 2.98
N THR A 15 11.92 -4.57 4.11
CA THR A 15 12.65 -5.79 4.51
C THR A 15 11.69 -6.87 5.00
N ILE A 16 10.57 -6.46 5.61
CA ILE A 16 9.49 -7.33 6.08
C ILE A 16 8.36 -7.21 5.07
N THR A 17 7.96 -8.33 4.47
CA THR A 17 6.90 -8.37 3.46
C THR A 17 5.61 -9.03 3.95
N TYR A 18 5.58 -9.52 5.20
CA TYR A 18 4.42 -10.21 5.76
C TYR A 18 4.15 -9.79 7.19
N PHE A 19 2.88 -9.51 7.49
CA PHE A 19 2.35 -9.18 8.81
C PHE A 19 1.15 -10.07 9.10
N LYS A 20 1.02 -10.59 10.32
CA LYS A 20 -0.09 -11.47 10.69
C LYS A 20 -0.47 -11.29 12.15
N PRO A 21 -1.74 -11.57 12.53
CA PRO A 21 -2.12 -11.63 13.93
C PRO A 21 -1.33 -12.71 14.69
N ARG A 22 -1.06 -12.43 15.95
CA ARG A 22 -0.37 -13.36 16.86
C ARG A 22 -1.32 -14.50 17.25
N GLY A 23 -0.81 -15.73 17.27
CA GLY A 23 -1.56 -16.90 17.76
C GLY A 23 -2.35 -17.69 16.72
N VAL A 24 -2.38 -17.25 15.45
CA VAL A 24 -3.03 -17.97 14.34
C VAL A 24 -2.00 -18.39 13.30
N CYS A 25 -2.12 -19.62 12.78
CA CYS A 25 -1.28 -20.12 11.71
C CYS A 25 -1.59 -19.40 10.39
N LEU A 26 -0.57 -19.21 9.54
CA LEU A 26 -0.74 -18.50 8.25
C LEU A 26 -1.69 -19.24 7.30
N ASN A 27 -1.70 -20.57 7.34
CA ASN A 27 -2.56 -21.38 6.47
C ASN A 27 -4.06 -21.21 6.76
N ASP A 28 -4.42 -20.73 7.95
CA ASP A 28 -5.81 -20.55 8.38
C ASP A 28 -6.26 -19.08 8.24
N LEU A 29 -5.41 -18.21 7.70
CA LEU A 29 -5.68 -16.78 7.58
C LEU A 29 -5.93 -16.39 6.13
N ASP A 30 -7.00 -15.62 5.92
CA ASP A 30 -7.15 -14.85 4.69
C ASP A 30 -6.02 -13.81 4.59
N ILE A 31 -5.60 -13.51 3.36
CA ILE A 31 -4.50 -12.60 3.08
C ILE A 31 -5.01 -11.39 2.30
N VAL A 32 -4.61 -10.20 2.76
CA VAL A 32 -4.80 -8.95 2.05
C VAL A 32 -3.46 -8.49 1.48
N SER A 33 -3.37 -8.42 0.16
CA SER A 33 -2.14 -8.00 -0.53
C SER A 33 -2.11 -6.48 -0.75
N LEU A 34 -1.13 -5.82 -0.16
CA LEU A 34 -0.76 -4.43 -0.43
C LEU A 34 0.36 -4.36 -1.45
N SER A 35 0.19 -3.46 -2.43
CA SER A 35 1.24 -3.15 -3.40
C SER A 35 2.28 -2.21 -2.81
N LEU A 36 3.49 -2.23 -3.37
CA LEU A 36 4.54 -1.27 -3.01
C LEU A 36 4.11 0.20 -3.19
N GLU A 37 3.23 0.47 -4.15
CA GLU A 37 2.68 1.80 -4.39
C GLU A 37 1.77 2.26 -3.24
N GLU A 38 0.91 1.36 -2.74
CA GLU A 38 0.04 1.62 -1.60
C GLU A 38 0.86 1.92 -0.35
N ILE A 39 1.97 1.21 -0.15
CA ILE A 39 2.86 1.42 1.00
C ILE A 39 3.64 2.72 0.87
N GLU A 40 4.17 3.03 -0.31
CA GLU A 40 4.86 4.30 -0.53
C GLU A 40 3.91 5.48 -0.29
N ALA A 41 2.65 5.38 -0.75
CA ALA A 41 1.65 6.41 -0.49
C ALA A 41 1.35 6.57 1.01
N LEU A 42 1.21 5.47 1.75
CA LEU A 42 1.02 5.52 3.20
C LEU A 42 2.24 6.12 3.92
N ARG A 43 3.45 5.77 3.50
CA ARG A 43 4.71 6.31 4.04
C ARG A 43 4.79 7.82 3.83
N LEU A 44 4.55 8.29 2.60
CA LEU A 44 4.62 9.71 2.26
C LEU A 44 3.55 10.52 2.99
N ARG A 45 2.33 9.99 3.14
CA ARG A 45 1.24 10.71 3.82
C ARG A 45 1.34 10.68 5.34
N ASN A 46 1.58 9.50 5.93
CA ASN A 46 1.40 9.28 7.36
C ASN A 46 2.71 9.25 8.15
N ILE A 47 3.87 9.12 7.48
CA ILE A 47 5.18 9.11 8.13
C ILE A 47 5.98 10.36 7.76
N GLU A 48 6.01 10.73 6.47
CA GLU A 48 6.63 12.00 6.03
C GLU A 48 5.69 13.21 6.12
N GLU A 49 4.44 13.00 6.55
CA GLU A 49 3.42 14.04 6.76
C GLU A 49 3.22 15.01 5.58
N LEU A 50 3.44 14.53 4.36
CA LEU A 50 3.35 15.37 3.18
C LEU A 50 1.90 15.65 2.79
N GLU A 51 1.70 16.85 2.25
CA GLU A 51 0.46 17.16 1.54
C GLU A 51 0.29 16.29 0.29
N GLN A 52 -0.98 16.06 -0.06
CA GLN A 52 -1.37 15.19 -1.18
C GLN A 52 -0.68 15.60 -2.49
N GLU A 53 -0.54 16.90 -2.73
CA GLU A 53 0.14 17.41 -3.93
C GLU A 53 1.62 17.03 -3.96
N ALA A 54 2.32 17.23 -2.84
CA ALA A 54 3.74 16.96 -2.71
C ALA A 54 4.03 15.46 -2.79
N ALA A 55 3.19 14.63 -2.16
CA ALA A 55 3.31 13.18 -2.21
C ALA A 55 3.05 12.63 -3.63
N ALA A 56 2.03 13.15 -4.32
CA ALA A 56 1.74 12.79 -5.71
C ALA A 56 2.90 13.17 -6.65
N LYS A 57 3.49 14.37 -6.47
CA LYS A 57 4.69 14.81 -7.20
C LYS A 57 5.88 13.88 -6.92
N LYS A 58 6.13 13.48 -5.66
CA LYS A 58 7.21 12.54 -5.31
C LYS A 58 7.05 11.17 -5.96
N MET A 59 5.83 10.66 -6.06
CA MET A 59 5.52 9.38 -6.72
C MET A 59 5.42 9.48 -8.25
N ASN A 60 5.54 10.68 -8.83
CA ASN A 60 5.36 10.96 -10.26
C ASN A 60 3.97 10.55 -10.77
N THR A 61 2.92 10.95 -10.04
CA THR A 61 1.52 10.61 -10.34
C THR A 61 0.61 11.83 -10.18
N SER A 62 -0.62 11.77 -10.72
CA SER A 62 -1.62 12.81 -10.47
C SER A 62 -2.15 12.74 -9.04
N GLN A 63 -2.59 13.88 -8.48
CA GLN A 63 -3.21 13.93 -7.15
C GLN A 63 -4.41 12.99 -7.03
N SER A 64 -5.25 12.91 -8.07
CA SER A 64 -6.41 12.01 -8.13
C SER A 64 -6.02 10.54 -8.11
N THR A 65 -4.93 10.18 -8.78
CA THR A 65 -4.41 8.81 -8.79
C THR A 65 -3.78 8.46 -7.45
N TYR A 66 -3.01 9.39 -6.87
CA TYR A 66 -2.47 9.24 -5.52
C TYR A 66 -3.56 9.01 -4.49
N GLN A 67 -4.64 9.80 -4.54
CA GLN A 67 -5.78 9.63 -3.64
C GLN A 67 -6.41 8.25 -3.76
N ARG A 68 -6.60 7.75 -4.99
CA ARG A 68 -7.15 6.41 -5.23
C ARG A 68 -6.25 5.32 -4.64
N ILE A 69 -4.93 5.44 -4.80
CA ILE A 69 -3.96 4.51 -4.20
C ILE A 69 -4.07 4.55 -2.68
N LEU A 70 -4.08 5.76 -2.10
CA LEU A 70 -4.16 5.94 -0.65
C LEU A 70 -5.48 5.40 -0.06
N SER A 71 -6.61 5.70 -0.70
CA SER A 71 -7.92 5.15 -0.30
C SER A 71 -7.97 3.62 -0.40
N SER A 72 -7.39 3.04 -1.47
CA SER A 72 -7.27 1.59 -1.62
C SER A 72 -6.43 0.98 -0.49
N ALA A 73 -5.29 1.60 -0.19
CA ALA A 73 -4.38 1.18 0.87
C ALA A 73 -5.08 1.18 2.25
N TYR A 74 -5.78 2.26 2.60
CA TYR A 74 -6.53 2.32 3.85
C TYR A 74 -7.64 1.27 3.92
N LYS A 75 -8.41 1.08 2.85
CA LYS A 75 -9.47 0.06 2.83
C LYS A 75 -8.91 -1.33 3.14
N LYS A 76 -7.80 -1.71 2.49
CA LYS A 76 -7.13 -2.99 2.68
C LYS A 76 -6.58 -3.16 4.10
N ILE A 77 -5.92 -2.14 4.65
CA ILE A 77 -5.41 -2.19 6.02
C ILE A 77 -6.55 -2.31 7.02
N THR A 78 -7.59 -1.49 6.86
CA THR A 78 -8.77 -1.54 7.73
C THR A 78 -9.44 -2.91 7.67
N GLU A 79 -9.61 -3.48 6.47
CA GLU A 79 -10.14 -4.82 6.31
C GLU A 79 -9.30 -5.85 7.06
N ALA A 80 -7.98 -5.81 6.90
CA ALA A 80 -7.09 -6.74 7.57
C ALA A 80 -7.11 -6.62 9.09
N LEU A 81 -7.15 -5.39 9.62
CA LEU A 81 -7.20 -5.15 11.06
C LEU A 81 -8.56 -5.54 11.67
N VAL A 82 -9.66 -5.24 10.99
CA VAL A 82 -11.02 -5.52 11.51
C VAL A 82 -11.37 -7.01 11.40
N GLN A 83 -10.98 -7.66 10.30
CA GLN A 83 -11.31 -9.07 10.06
C GLN A 83 -10.21 -10.03 10.54
N GLY A 84 -9.10 -9.51 11.06
CA GLY A 84 -7.99 -10.32 11.56
C GLY A 84 -7.22 -11.05 10.45
N LYS A 85 -7.10 -10.46 9.27
CA LYS A 85 -6.39 -11.05 8.12
C LYS A 85 -4.88 -10.81 8.21
N ALA A 86 -4.12 -11.65 7.53
CA ALA A 86 -2.71 -11.38 7.27
C ALA A 86 -2.56 -10.29 6.20
N ILE A 87 -1.50 -9.50 6.28
CA ILE A 87 -1.12 -8.52 5.27
C ILE A 87 0.15 -9.00 4.59
N GLU A 88 0.09 -9.11 3.26
CA GLU A 88 1.24 -9.37 2.41
C GLU A 88 1.60 -8.10 1.63
N ILE A 89 2.90 -7.85 1.48
CA ILE A 89 3.43 -6.80 0.62
C ILE A 89 3.93 -7.44 -0.68
N ILE A 90 3.22 -7.17 -1.77
CA ILE A 90 3.54 -7.68 -3.11
C ILE A 90 4.36 -6.68 -3.92
N ASN A 91 5.38 -7.19 -4.59
CA ASN A 91 6.15 -6.47 -5.61
C ASN A 91 5.68 -6.91 -7.00
N ASN A 92 4.71 -6.20 -7.55
CA ASN A 92 4.33 -6.41 -8.95
C ASN A 92 5.37 -5.70 -9.83
N LYS A 93 6.31 -6.49 -10.37
CA LYS A 93 7.16 -6.06 -11.49
C LYS A 93 6.33 -5.90 -12.77
#